data_AF-A0A4Q3SP94-F1
#
_entry.id   AF-A0A4Q3SP94-F1
#
_cell.length_a   1.000
_cell.length_b   1.000
_cell.length_c   1.000
_cell.angle_alpha   90.00
_cell.angle_beta   90.00
_cell.angle_gamma   90.00
#
_symmetry.space_group_name_H-M   'P 1'
#
loop_
_entity.id
_entity.type
_entity.pdbx_description
1 polymer ?
#
loop_
_entity_poly.entity_id
_entity_poly.type
_entity_poly.pdbx_seq_one_letter_code
_entity_poly.pdbx_strand_id
1 'polypeptide(L)' 'MSEILDPVALAQSLIRKPSVTPADAGAMDVLQAALESLDFTCRRMRFGEIENL' A
#
# COMPACT_ATOMS: atom_id res chain seq x y z
N MET A 1 -6.57 15.42 -14.89
CA MET A 1 -7.20 14.16 -15.32
C MET A 1 -6.59 13.09 -14.44
N SER A 2 -7.34 12.47 -13.52
CA SER A 2 -6.79 11.30 -12.84
C SER A 2 -6.62 10.21 -13.88
N GLU A 3 -5.41 9.69 -14.03
CA GLU A 3 -5.25 8.45 -14.75
C GLU A 3 -5.97 7.36 -13.98
N ILE A 4 -6.73 6.54 -14.68
CA ILE A 4 -7.36 5.36 -14.11
C ILE A 4 -6.23 4.46 -13.61
N LEU A 5 -6.24 4.12 -12.32
CA LEU A 5 -5.30 3.20 -11.70
C LEU A 5 -5.26 1.88 -12.49
N ASP A 6 -4.07 1.46 -12.94
CA ASP A 6 -3.88 0.13 -13.53
C ASP A 6 -3.79 -0.92 -12.41
N PRO A 7 -4.79 -1.82 -12.28
CA PRO A 7 -4.79 -2.83 -11.23
C PRO A 7 -3.66 -3.84 -11.37
N VAL A 8 -3.18 -4.13 -12.59
CA VAL A 8 -2.09 -5.09 -12.81
C VAL A 8 -0.76 -4.48 -12.36
N ALA A 9 -0.51 -3.22 -12.70
CA ALA A 9 0.70 -2.51 -12.26
C ALA A 9 0.76 -2.38 -10.73
N LEU A 10 -0.37 -2.06 -10.08
CA LEU A 10 -0.45 -2.00 -8.62
C LEU A 10 -0.21 -3.38 -7.99
N ALA A 11 -0.88 -4.42 -8.49
CA ALA A 11 -0.72 -5.78 -7.98
C ALA A 11 0.74 -6.27 -8.09
N GLN A 12 1.40 -6.04 -9.22
CA GLN A 12 2.82 -6.38 -9.39
C GLN A 12 3.71 -5.62 -8.41
N SER A 13 3.43 -4.35 -8.15
CA SER A 13 4.21 -3.53 -7.22
C SER A 13 4.09 -4.02 -5.78
N LEU A 14 2.90 -4.49 -5.39
CA LEU A 14 2.64 -5.10 -4.08
C LEU A 14 3.30 -6.48 -3.97
N ILE A 15 3.13 -7.37 -4.96
CA ILE A 15 3.70 -8.74 -4.95
C ILE A 15 5.24 -8.74 -4.89
N ARG A 16 5.90 -7.71 -5.45
CA ARG A 16 7.36 -7.55 -5.37
C ARG A 16 7.86 -7.21 -3.96
N LYS A 17 6.99 -6.82 -3.02
CA LYS A 17 7.37 -6.59 -1.63
C LYS A 17 7.49 -7.94 -0.91
N PRO A 18 8.65 -8.27 -0.31
CA PRO A 18 8.83 -9.54 0.41
C PRO A 18 8.17 -9.48 1.80
N SER A 19 6.86 -9.21 1.86
CA SER A 19 6.08 -8.92 3.07
C SER A 19 5.67 -10.19 3.82
N VAL A 20 6.64 -10.97 4.28
CA VAL A 20 6.38 -12.15 5.12
C VAL A 20 6.03 -11.69 6.54
N THR A 21 4.88 -12.13 7.05
CA THR A 21 4.36 -11.76 8.37
C THR A 21 5.41 -11.89 9.48
N PRO A 22 5.58 -10.88 10.37
CA PRO A 22 4.80 -9.64 10.50
C PRO A 22 5.30 -8.46 9.62
N ALA A 23 6.33 -8.66 8.81
CA ALA A 23 6.96 -7.58 8.08
C ALA A 23 6.07 -7.08 6.93
N ASP A 24 5.76 -5.78 6.93
CA ASP A 24 5.09 -5.11 5.81
C ASP A 24 5.98 -5.02 4.55
N ALA A 25 7.29 -4.91 4.73
CA ALA A 25 8.26 -4.74 3.64
C ALA A 25 7.94 -3.56 2.68
N GLY A 26 7.20 -2.55 3.15
CA GLY A 26 6.82 -1.37 2.36
C GLY A 26 5.63 -1.61 1.43
N ALA A 27 4.80 -2.64 1.68
CA ALA A 27 3.59 -2.89 0.91
C ALA A 27 2.49 -1.86 1.22
N MET A 28 2.31 -1.51 2.50
CA MET A 28 1.36 -0.47 2.90
C MET A 28 1.74 0.90 2.32
N ASP A 29 3.03 1.21 2.11
CA ASP A 29 3.46 2.46 1.47
C ASP A 29 3.03 2.54 0.00
N VAL A 30 3.15 1.44 -0.74
CA VAL A 30 2.67 1.33 -2.12
C VAL A 30 1.16 1.52 -2.18
N LEU A 31 0.43 0.88 -1.26
CA LEU A 31 -1.02 0.97 -1.20
C LEU A 31 -1.49 2.40 -0.84
N GLN A 32 -0.88 3.02 0.18
CA GLN A 32 -1.22 4.37 0.61
C GLN A 32 -1.04 5.38 -0.51
N ALA A 33 0.09 5.35 -1.23
CA ALA A 33 0.35 6.27 -2.33
C ALA A 33 -0.71 6.13 -3.44
N ALA A 34 -1.12 4.90 -3.77
CA ALA A 34 -2.18 4.67 -4.75
C ALA A 34 -3.52 5.24 -4.26
N LEU A 35 -3.88 5.04 -2.99
CA LEU A 35 -5.12 5.57 -2.40
C LEU A 35 -5.13 7.11 -2.32
N GLU A 36 -4.03 7.72 -1.90
CA GLU A 36 -3.90 9.19 -1.81
C GLU A 36 -3.98 9.85 -3.19
N SER A 37 -3.47 9.18 -4.25
CA SER A 37 -3.65 9.66 -5.63
C SER A 37 -5.10 9.67 -6.12
N LEU A 38 -5.97 8.94 -5.41
CA LEU A 38 -7.42 8.88 -5.62
C LEU A 38 -8.19 9.72 -4.58
N ASP A 39 -7.50 10.66 -3.91
CA ASP A 39 -8.04 11.57 -2.89
C ASP A 39 -8.56 10.89 -1.60
N PHE A 40 -8.14 9.65 -1.31
CA PHE A 40 -8.41 9.03 -0.01
C PHE A 40 -7.52 9.62 1.09
N THR A 41 -8.11 9.92 2.24
CA THR A 41 -7.35 10.21 3.46
C THR A 41 -6.95 8.91 4.13
N CYS A 42 -5.65 8.62 4.13
CA CYS A 42 -5.10 7.41 4.73
C CYS A 42 -4.68 7.64 6.20
N ARG A 43 -4.88 6.65 7.07
CA ARG A 43 -4.47 6.72 8.48
C ARG A 43 -3.71 5.48 8.90
N ARG A 44 -2.41 5.63 9.11
CA ARG A 44 -1.57 4.56 9.66
C ARG A 44 -1.88 4.27 11.13
N MET A 45 -1.92 3.00 11.47
CA MET A 45 -2.13 2.48 12.83
C MET A 45 -1.16 1.31 13.09
N ARG A 46 -0.12 1.54 13.89
CA ARG A 46 0.84 0.50 14.29
C ARG A 46 0.40 -0.13 15.61
N PHE A 47 0.37 -1.46 15.67
CA PHE A 47 0.11 -2.22 16.89
C PHE A 47 1.20 -3.27 17.08
N GLY A 48 2.14 -3.02 18.00
CA GLY A 48 3.31 -3.89 18.16
C GLY A 48 4.16 -3.91 16.89
N GLU A 49 4.40 -5.11 16.35
CA GLU A 49 5.18 -5.33 15.12
C GLU A 49 4.34 -5.18 13.83
N ILE A 50 3.02 -4.96 13.94
CA ILE A 50 2.09 -4.94 12.80
C ILE A 50 1.83 -3.51 12.33
N GLU A 51 2.01 -3.28 11.03
CA GLU A 51 1.56 -2.08 10.33
C GLU A 51 0.12 -2.25 9.82
N ASN A 52 -0.73 -1.26 10.08
CA ASN A 52 -2.08 -1.18 9.51
C ASN A 52 -2.25 0.21 8.87
N LEU A 53 -3.07 0.25 7.82
CA LEU A 53 -3.41 1.43 7.02
C LEU A 53 -4.92 1.53 6.87
#